data_AF-A0AAU8I5F2-F1
#
_entry.id   AF-A0AAU8I5F2-F1
#
_cell.length_a   1.000
_cell.length_b   1.000
_cell.length_c   1.000
_cell.angle_alpha   90.00
_cell.angle_beta   90.00
_cell.angle_gamma   90.00
#
_symmetry.space_group_name_H-M   'P 1'
#
loop_
_entity.id
_entity.type
_entity.pdbx_description
1 polymer ?
#
loop_
_entity_poly.entity_id
_entity_poly.type
_entity_poly.pdbx_seq_one_letter_code
_entity_poly.pdbx_strand_id
1 'polypeptide(L)'
;MDATKPSLTFALLEQKIEAMPEGPVSALSSPRWVRVLNTVGWAGIVIGLLPSLLLLWFAPQLWMVTLSRVGLVLTLAFFPYLLRTVWLVIYEFVNSRQQFVEQFDHDVAQLRRVSQWLLAYPRDVLEDQLRYAKMAQERLVSKLGLLVGGMDKLGLLPLCLSLFVVLRNWRDLLALPAWLSILALFAAILWMISWLGAHFRLRLHLYESVLAAALANVGAAKADVPTETALPTSPAGYTAHRITSLDSLEALYGQPVERALRKQIDQLNADYQAFVHASPFVVLASAGDEGLDCSPRGDAPGFVQVLDARTLALPDRPGNNRVDTLRNLLQDPRLSLLFLIPGIGETLRVNGRAEIRVDPELLARFAVGERLPRSVIVVHIEAVYFHCARAIVRSQLWDPARHLPRDRLPSPGTMHAHLADGAFDADAYDRELPQRTRDSLY
;
A
#
# COMPACT_ATOMS: atom_id res chain seq x y z
N MET A 1 20.57 24.17 10.55
CA MET A 1 20.21 24.50 9.16
C MET A 1 21.41 24.16 8.31
N ASP A 2 21.38 23.02 7.63
CA ASP A 2 22.43 22.62 6.70
C ASP A 2 21.92 22.86 5.27
N ALA A 3 22.67 23.64 4.50
CA ALA A 3 22.21 24.41 3.34
C ALA A 3 22.63 23.79 2.01
N THR A 4 22.45 22.48 1.81
CA THR A 4 22.92 21.82 0.56
C THR A 4 21.95 20.81 -0.08
N LYS A 5 20.72 20.64 0.42
CA LYS A 5 19.70 19.87 -0.31
C LYS A 5 18.74 20.80 -1.08
N PRO A 6 18.62 20.68 -2.41
CA PRO A 6 17.65 21.45 -3.18
C PRO A 6 16.22 21.12 -2.69
N SER A 7 15.38 22.15 -2.57
CA SER A 7 13.97 22.00 -2.19
C SER A 7 13.27 21.02 -3.12
N LEU A 8 12.44 20.12 -2.58
CA LEU A 8 11.69 19.17 -3.40
C LEU A 8 10.74 19.92 -4.34
N THR A 9 10.92 19.72 -5.64
CA THR A 9 10.06 20.29 -6.71
C THR A 9 9.62 19.18 -7.64
N PHE A 10 8.48 19.35 -8.32
CA PHE A 10 8.03 18.41 -9.36
C PHE A 10 9.04 18.25 -10.50
N ALA A 11 9.81 19.30 -10.84
CA ALA A 11 10.86 19.21 -11.84
C ALA A 11 11.99 18.26 -11.41
N LEU A 12 12.40 18.32 -10.14
CA LEU A 12 13.41 17.43 -9.59
C LEU A 12 12.89 15.98 -9.49
N LEU A 13 11.62 15.81 -9.11
CA LEU A 13 10.96 14.50 -9.08
C LEU A 13 10.87 13.89 -10.49
N GLU A 14 10.48 14.68 -11.49
CA GLU A 14 10.42 14.25 -12.88
C GLU A 14 11.80 13.84 -13.41
N GLN A 15 12.82 14.68 -13.17
CA GLN A 15 14.20 14.34 -13.55
C GLN A 15 14.65 13.01 -12.93
N LYS A 16 14.24 12.73 -11.68
CA LYS A 16 14.57 11.49 -10.99
C LYS A 16 13.85 10.28 -11.60
N ILE A 17 12.60 10.47 -12.06
CA ILE A 17 11.81 9.44 -12.73
C ILE A 17 12.35 9.16 -14.14
N GLU A 18 12.68 10.20 -14.91
CA GLU A 18 13.25 10.05 -16.25
C GLU A 18 14.65 9.39 -16.25
N ALA A 19 15.40 9.54 -15.16
CA ALA A 19 16.70 8.90 -15.00
C ALA A 19 16.63 7.39 -14.67
N MET A 20 15.42 6.81 -14.56
CA MET A 20 15.28 5.37 -14.34
C MET A 20 15.76 4.59 -15.57
N PRO A 21 16.55 3.52 -15.40
CA PRO A 21 16.95 2.68 -16.52
C PRO A 21 15.71 2.03 -17.15
N GLU A 22 15.64 2.01 -18.47
CA GLU A 22 14.57 1.32 -19.19
C GLU A 22 14.57 -0.17 -18.83
N GLY A 23 13.38 -0.75 -18.71
CA GLY A 23 13.21 -2.17 -18.37
C GLY A 23 13.60 -3.11 -19.51
N PRO A 24 13.63 -4.43 -19.24
CA PRO A 24 14.15 -5.44 -20.16
C PRO A 24 13.21 -5.74 -21.34
N VAL A 25 12.64 -4.74 -22.01
CA VAL A 25 11.86 -4.95 -23.24
C VAL A 25 12.81 -5.06 -24.42
N SER A 26 13.42 -6.23 -24.56
CA SER A 26 14.27 -6.60 -25.71
C SER A 26 13.58 -6.43 -27.08
N ALA A 27 12.24 -6.39 -27.09
CA ALA A 27 11.40 -6.20 -28.27
C ALA A 27 11.55 -4.81 -28.95
N LEU A 28 11.97 -3.78 -28.20
CA LEU A 28 12.08 -2.40 -28.71
C LEU A 28 13.33 -2.14 -29.56
N SER A 29 14.35 -3.01 -29.48
CA SER A 29 15.58 -2.84 -30.24
C SER A 29 15.39 -3.17 -31.73
N SER A 30 15.20 -2.15 -32.55
CA SER A 30 15.06 -2.33 -34.00
C SER A 30 16.41 -2.63 -34.67
N PRO A 31 16.52 -3.69 -35.48
CA PRO A 31 17.72 -4.00 -36.25
C PRO A 31 18.18 -2.78 -37.08
N ARG A 32 19.49 -2.61 -37.24
CA ARG A 32 20.06 -1.45 -37.94
C ARG A 32 19.50 -1.29 -39.36
N TRP A 33 19.29 -2.38 -40.09
CA TRP A 33 18.73 -2.35 -41.44
C TRP A 33 17.28 -1.84 -41.48
N VAL A 34 16.45 -2.19 -40.48
CA VAL A 34 15.08 -1.70 -40.35
C VAL A 34 15.05 -0.19 -40.11
N ARG A 35 15.97 0.31 -39.27
CA ARG A 35 16.10 1.75 -39.03
C ARG A 35 16.52 2.53 -40.27
N VAL A 36 17.47 1.99 -41.04
CA VAL A 36 17.90 2.60 -42.31
C VAL A 36 16.72 2.66 -43.29
N LEU A 37 15.96 1.57 -43.43
CA LEU A 37 14.78 1.53 -44.29
C LEU A 37 13.68 2.53 -43.86
N ASN A 38 13.46 2.69 -42.56
CA ASN A 38 12.55 3.72 -42.04
C ASN A 38 13.00 5.14 -42.44
N THR A 39 14.28 5.47 -42.27
CA THR A 39 14.84 6.77 -42.67
C THR A 39 14.69 7.00 -44.18
N VAL A 40 14.96 5.97 -45.00
CA VAL A 40 14.77 6.02 -46.45
C VAL A 40 13.30 6.24 -46.81
N GLY A 41 12.37 5.58 -46.11
CA GLY A 41 10.93 5.76 -46.28
C GLY A 41 10.48 7.20 -46.01
N TRP A 42 10.94 7.79 -44.90
CA TRP A 42 10.66 9.19 -44.56
C TRP A 42 11.21 10.17 -45.60
N ALA A 43 12.45 9.96 -46.05
CA ALA A 43 13.02 10.75 -47.14
C ALA A 43 12.18 10.62 -48.43
N GLY A 44 11.70 9.40 -48.74
CA GLY A 44 10.79 9.15 -49.85
C GLY A 44 9.49 9.94 -49.77
N ILE A 45 8.88 10.04 -48.58
CA ILE A 45 7.66 10.85 -48.36
C ILE A 45 7.93 12.33 -48.63
N VAL A 46 9.03 12.87 -48.08
CA VAL A 46 9.39 14.29 -48.28
C VAL A 46 9.66 14.57 -49.76
N ILE A 47 10.46 13.73 -50.42
CA ILE A 47 10.79 13.86 -51.85
C ILE A 47 9.54 13.71 -52.72
N GLY A 48 8.64 12.79 -52.37
CA GLY A 48 7.42 12.51 -53.10
C GLY A 48 6.37 13.63 -53.02
N LEU A 49 6.27 14.30 -51.86
CA LEU A 49 5.33 15.39 -51.60
C LEU A 49 5.86 16.78 -51.96
N LEU A 50 7.18 16.95 -52.07
CA LEU A 50 7.81 18.24 -52.42
C LEU A 50 7.28 18.82 -53.75
N PRO A 51 7.10 18.05 -54.84
CA PRO A 51 6.42 18.51 -56.04
C PRO A 51 5.04 19.13 -55.79
N SER A 52 4.20 18.51 -54.95
CA SER A 52 2.85 18.99 -54.65
C SER A 52 2.85 20.34 -53.94
N LEU A 53 3.86 20.61 -53.11
CA LEU A 53 4.08 21.92 -52.49
C LEU A 53 4.57 22.95 -53.51
N LEU A 54 5.51 22.57 -54.40
CA LEU A 54 6.06 23.48 -55.40
C LEU A 54 5.02 23.91 -56.45
N LEU A 55 4.00 23.10 -56.70
CA LEU A 55 2.86 23.46 -57.57
C LEU A 55 2.07 24.68 -57.06
N LEU A 56 2.23 25.09 -55.81
CA LEU A 56 1.65 26.34 -55.28
C LEU A 56 2.28 27.59 -55.89
N TRP A 57 3.51 27.49 -56.42
CA TRP A 57 4.29 28.63 -56.93
C TRP A 57 4.83 28.44 -58.34
N PHE A 58 4.87 27.21 -58.85
CA PHE A 58 5.47 26.87 -60.13
C PHE A 58 4.53 26.04 -61.00
N ALA A 59 4.63 26.22 -62.33
CA ALA A 59 3.91 25.38 -63.29
C ALA A 59 4.45 23.93 -63.28
N PRO A 60 3.62 22.92 -63.60
CA PRO A 60 4.04 21.52 -63.60
C PRO A 60 5.18 21.26 -64.60
N GLN A 61 6.27 20.64 -64.13
CA GLN A 61 7.42 20.27 -64.97
C GLN A 61 7.71 18.77 -64.90
N LEU A 62 8.30 18.20 -65.96
CA LEU A 62 8.49 16.74 -66.07
C LEU A 62 9.38 16.17 -64.95
N TRP A 63 10.38 16.92 -64.48
CA TRP A 63 11.24 16.50 -63.38
C TRP A 63 10.47 16.34 -62.07
N MET A 64 9.39 17.10 -61.86
CA MET A 64 8.52 16.99 -60.69
C MET A 64 7.81 15.63 -60.67
N VAL A 65 7.37 15.15 -61.85
CA VAL A 65 6.76 13.82 -62.00
C VAL A 65 7.79 12.72 -61.71
N THR A 66 9.01 12.86 -62.21
CA THR A 66 10.10 11.91 -61.94
C THR A 66 10.44 11.89 -60.45
N LEU A 67 10.50 13.06 -59.81
CA LEU A 67 10.76 13.19 -58.38
C LEU A 67 9.66 12.53 -57.53
N SER A 68 8.38 12.74 -57.88
CA SER A 68 7.26 12.07 -57.20
C SER A 68 7.31 10.55 -57.36
N ARG A 69 7.69 10.03 -58.55
CA ARG A 69 7.84 8.58 -58.77
C ARG A 69 8.97 7.99 -57.95
N VAL A 70 10.12 8.67 -57.89
CA VAL A 70 11.25 8.25 -57.05
C VAL A 70 10.86 8.28 -55.57
N GLY A 71 10.20 9.35 -55.12
CA GLY A 71 9.68 9.45 -53.76
C GLY A 71 8.74 8.30 -53.40
N LEU A 72 7.78 7.97 -54.28
CA LEU A 72 6.84 6.86 -54.09
C LEU A 72 7.55 5.51 -53.93
N VAL A 73 8.55 5.22 -54.77
CA VAL A 73 9.34 3.97 -54.66
C VAL A 73 10.13 3.93 -53.36
N LEU A 74 10.73 5.05 -52.95
CA LEU A 74 11.45 5.14 -51.68
C LEU A 74 10.51 4.98 -50.47
N THR A 75 9.27 5.45 -50.55
CA THR A 75 8.26 5.24 -49.49
C THR A 75 7.94 3.76 -49.27
N LEU A 76 8.09 2.89 -50.27
CA LEU A 76 7.91 1.44 -50.10
C LEU A 76 8.96 0.83 -49.14
N ALA A 77 10.10 1.48 -48.95
CA ALA A 77 11.09 1.09 -47.93
C ALA A 77 10.53 1.19 -46.49
N PHE A 78 9.43 1.90 -46.28
CA PHE A 78 8.72 1.95 -44.99
C PHE A 78 7.98 0.64 -44.64
N PHE A 79 7.66 -0.17 -45.64
CA PHE A 79 6.79 -1.33 -45.48
C PHE A 79 7.34 -2.40 -44.51
N PRO A 80 8.64 -2.77 -44.53
CA PRO A 80 9.23 -3.69 -43.54
C PRO A 80 9.19 -3.15 -42.10
N TYR A 81 9.31 -1.82 -41.94
CA TYR A 81 9.18 -1.17 -40.64
C TYR A 81 7.74 -1.27 -40.12
N LEU A 82 6.76 -0.95 -40.98
CA LEU A 82 5.33 -1.04 -40.65
C LEU A 82 4.92 -2.46 -40.26
N LEU A 83 5.30 -3.47 -41.06
CA LEU A 83 5.02 -4.87 -40.78
C LEU A 83 5.60 -5.31 -39.43
N ARG A 84 6.84 -4.91 -39.12
CA ARG A 84 7.46 -5.21 -37.82
C ARG A 84 6.71 -4.52 -36.68
N THR A 85 6.35 -3.25 -36.81
CA THR A 85 5.63 -2.53 -35.75
C THR A 85 4.26 -3.17 -35.48
N VAL A 86 3.51 -3.52 -36.53
CA VAL A 86 2.23 -4.23 -36.38
C VAL A 86 2.44 -5.60 -35.72
N TRP A 87 3.46 -6.35 -36.16
CA TRP A 87 3.78 -7.64 -35.56
C TRP A 87 4.19 -7.51 -34.09
N LEU A 88 4.99 -6.51 -33.73
CA LEU A 88 5.39 -6.25 -32.34
C LEU A 88 4.18 -5.92 -31.47
N VAL A 89 3.26 -5.07 -31.94
CA VAL A 89 2.03 -4.76 -31.21
C VAL A 89 1.17 -6.01 -31.01
N ILE A 90 1.02 -6.86 -32.03
CA ILE A 90 0.29 -8.12 -31.92
C ILE A 90 1.00 -9.09 -30.96
N TYR A 91 2.31 -9.20 -31.07
CA TYR A 91 3.14 -10.04 -30.22
C TYR A 91 3.05 -9.61 -28.75
N GLU A 92 3.21 -8.32 -28.45
CA GLU A 92 3.05 -7.74 -27.11
C GLU A 92 1.63 -7.96 -26.57
N PHE A 93 0.60 -7.85 -27.40
CA PHE A 93 -0.77 -8.10 -26.98
C PHE A 93 -0.99 -9.58 -26.57
N VAL A 94 -0.45 -10.51 -27.36
CA VAL A 94 -0.58 -11.96 -27.14
C VAL A 94 0.30 -12.45 -25.98
N ASN A 95 1.54 -11.96 -25.88
CA ASN A 95 2.51 -12.33 -24.86
C ASN A 95 2.49 -11.38 -23.64
N SER A 96 1.47 -10.53 -23.55
CA SER A 96 1.34 -9.47 -22.54
C SER A 96 1.64 -9.96 -21.13
N ARG A 97 1.05 -11.09 -20.71
CA ARG A 97 1.21 -11.57 -19.33
C ARG A 97 2.66 -11.76 -18.86
N GLN A 98 3.59 -12.18 -19.71
CA GLN A 98 4.98 -12.42 -19.27
C GLN A 98 5.83 -11.15 -19.33
N GLN A 99 5.73 -10.38 -20.41
CA GLN A 99 6.53 -9.16 -20.57
C GLN A 99 6.10 -8.05 -19.62
N PHE A 100 4.80 -7.93 -19.35
CA PHE A 100 4.32 -6.98 -18.34
C PHE A 100 4.82 -7.35 -16.95
N VAL A 101 4.92 -8.63 -16.59
CA VAL A 101 5.43 -9.04 -15.26
C VAL A 101 6.89 -8.66 -15.08
N GLU A 102 7.77 -8.97 -16.04
CA GLU A 102 9.19 -8.58 -15.96
C GLU A 102 9.37 -7.06 -15.94
N GLN A 103 8.58 -6.34 -16.74
CA GLN A 103 8.59 -4.88 -16.76
C GLN A 103 8.07 -4.30 -15.43
N PHE A 104 6.98 -4.83 -14.88
CA PHE A 104 6.43 -4.39 -13.60
C PHE A 104 7.39 -4.68 -12.44
N ASP A 105 8.04 -5.84 -12.42
CA ASP A 105 9.03 -6.19 -11.40
C ASP A 105 10.23 -5.22 -11.43
N HIS A 106 10.68 -4.85 -12.63
CA HIS A 106 11.70 -3.82 -12.82
C HIS A 106 11.23 -2.43 -12.35
N ASP A 107 10.05 -2.00 -12.80
CA ASP A 107 9.51 -0.67 -12.51
C ASP A 107 9.20 -0.50 -11.02
N VAL A 108 8.65 -1.52 -10.36
CA VAL A 108 8.39 -1.52 -8.91
C VAL A 108 9.69 -1.34 -8.13
N ALA A 109 10.77 -2.01 -8.53
CA ALA A 109 12.07 -1.86 -7.88
C ALA A 109 12.63 -0.44 -8.05
N GLN A 110 12.48 0.19 -9.23
CA GLN A 110 12.93 1.57 -9.45
C GLN A 110 12.07 2.60 -8.72
N LEU A 111 10.73 2.44 -8.74
CA LEU A 111 9.80 3.32 -8.04
C LEU A 111 10.02 3.28 -6.52
N ARG A 112 10.35 2.11 -5.97
CA ARG A 112 10.74 1.97 -4.55
C ARG A 112 12.00 2.79 -4.23
N ARG A 113 13.01 2.82 -5.12
CA ARG A 113 14.22 3.64 -4.95
C ARG A 113 13.90 5.14 -4.97
N VAL A 114 12.98 5.57 -5.83
CA VAL A 114 12.55 6.99 -5.85
C VAL A 114 11.76 7.34 -4.61
N SER A 115 10.86 6.46 -4.15
CA SER A 115 10.16 6.63 -2.87
C SER A 115 11.14 6.71 -1.69
N GLN A 116 12.20 5.88 -1.67
CA GLN A 116 13.26 5.95 -0.65
C GLN A 116 14.06 7.25 -0.73
N TRP A 117 14.39 7.72 -1.94
CA TRP A 117 15.04 9.02 -2.12
C TRP A 117 14.17 10.18 -1.60
N LEU A 118 12.85 10.08 -1.73
CA LEU A 118 11.93 11.07 -1.19
C LEU A 118 11.91 11.13 0.35
N LEU A 119 12.25 10.05 1.05
CA LEU A 119 12.39 10.03 2.52
C LEU A 119 13.47 10.99 3.02
N ALA A 120 14.37 11.44 2.14
CA ALA A 120 15.39 12.43 2.44
C ALA A 120 14.82 13.84 2.70
N TYR A 121 13.53 14.05 2.47
CA TYR A 121 12.81 15.31 2.63
C TYR A 121 11.86 15.28 3.84
N PRO A 122 11.64 16.43 4.52
CA PRO A 122 10.72 16.53 5.63
C PRO A 122 9.28 16.10 5.29
N ARG A 123 8.56 15.54 6.26
CA ARG A 123 7.19 15.04 6.10
C ARG A 123 6.23 16.11 5.61
N ASP A 124 6.29 17.28 6.21
CA ASP A 124 5.50 18.47 5.86
C ASP A 124 5.67 18.84 4.39
N VAL A 125 6.90 18.82 3.88
CA VAL A 125 7.20 19.10 2.47
C VAL A 125 6.58 18.04 1.56
N LEU A 126 6.64 16.76 1.93
CA LEU A 126 6.03 15.67 1.15
C LEU A 126 4.49 15.73 1.18
N GLU A 127 3.89 16.04 2.33
CA GLU A 127 2.44 16.22 2.47
C GLU A 127 1.96 17.41 1.64
N ASP A 128 2.70 18.51 1.61
CA ASP A 128 2.42 19.66 0.75
C ASP A 128 2.46 19.28 -0.73
N GLN A 129 3.54 18.63 -1.19
CA GLN A 129 3.64 18.21 -2.59
C GLN A 129 2.54 17.22 -2.97
N LEU A 130 2.18 16.28 -2.08
CA LEU A 130 1.07 15.35 -2.31
C LEU A 130 -0.27 16.08 -2.42
N ARG A 131 -0.54 17.05 -1.53
CA ARG A 131 -1.74 17.90 -1.61
C ARG A 131 -1.80 18.65 -2.94
N TYR A 132 -0.70 19.26 -3.37
CA TYR A 132 -0.63 19.94 -4.66
C TYR A 132 -0.87 18.99 -5.84
N ALA A 133 -0.29 17.79 -5.82
CA ALA A 133 -0.49 16.79 -6.87
C ALA A 133 -1.96 16.37 -6.97
N LYS A 134 -2.61 16.06 -5.84
CA LYS A 134 -4.06 15.74 -5.78
C LYS A 134 -4.92 16.88 -6.31
N MET A 135 -4.67 18.11 -5.85
CA MET A 135 -5.40 19.29 -6.34
C MET A 135 -5.16 19.56 -7.83
N ALA A 136 -3.98 19.27 -8.36
CA ALA A 136 -3.69 19.40 -9.79
C ALA A 136 -4.45 18.34 -10.60
N GLN A 137 -4.50 17.10 -10.11
CA GLN A 137 -5.25 16.01 -10.72
C GLN A 137 -6.75 16.28 -10.76
N GLU A 138 -7.36 16.71 -9.64
CA GLU A 138 -8.78 17.08 -9.58
C GLU A 138 -9.12 18.22 -10.55
N ARG A 139 -8.23 19.23 -10.65
CA ARG A 139 -8.37 20.32 -11.63
C ARG A 139 -8.24 19.84 -13.07
N LEU A 140 -7.37 18.89 -13.34
CA LEU A 140 -7.21 18.32 -14.68
C LEU A 140 -8.43 17.48 -15.07
N VAL A 141 -8.93 16.64 -14.16
CA VAL A 141 -10.11 15.79 -14.39
C VAL A 141 -11.36 16.64 -14.63
N SER A 142 -11.57 17.69 -13.83
CA SER A 142 -12.71 18.60 -14.02
C SER A 142 -12.62 19.40 -15.33
N LYS A 143 -11.45 19.95 -15.68
CA LYS A 143 -11.25 20.68 -16.95
C LYS A 143 -11.40 19.78 -18.17
N LEU A 144 -10.82 18.58 -18.14
CA LEU A 144 -10.95 17.61 -19.24
C LEU A 144 -12.38 17.10 -19.36
N GLY A 145 -13.07 16.85 -18.24
CA GLY A 145 -14.48 16.46 -18.25
C GLY A 145 -15.39 17.51 -18.90
N LEU A 146 -15.10 18.80 -18.70
CA LEU A 146 -15.84 19.89 -19.35
C LEU A 146 -15.55 20.02 -20.86
N LEU A 147 -14.31 19.80 -21.28
CA LEU A 147 -13.90 19.96 -22.68
C LEU A 147 -14.18 18.74 -23.56
N VAL A 148 -13.99 17.54 -22.99
CA VAL A 148 -13.90 16.27 -23.73
C VAL A 148 -15.02 15.30 -23.31
N GLY A 149 -15.67 15.54 -22.17
CA GLY A 149 -16.72 14.67 -21.65
C GLY A 149 -16.20 13.26 -21.38
N GLY A 150 -16.72 12.28 -22.12
CA GLY A 150 -16.32 10.87 -22.07
C GLY A 150 -15.66 10.36 -23.35
N MET A 151 -15.17 11.24 -24.24
CA MET A 151 -14.52 10.81 -25.49
C MET A 151 -13.27 9.96 -25.27
N ASP A 152 -12.64 10.03 -24.10
CA ASP A 152 -11.52 9.15 -23.72
C ASP A 152 -11.92 7.66 -23.71
N LYS A 153 -13.20 7.35 -23.43
CA LYS A 153 -13.73 5.97 -23.45
C LYS A 153 -13.90 5.40 -24.85
N LEU A 154 -13.91 6.25 -25.88
CA LEU A 154 -14.11 5.82 -27.27
C LEU A 154 -12.83 5.27 -27.93
N GLY A 155 -11.68 5.37 -27.25
CA GLY A 155 -10.41 4.85 -27.75
C GLY A 155 -10.05 5.45 -29.11
N LEU A 156 -9.64 4.61 -30.07
CA LEU A 156 -9.25 5.03 -31.43
C LEU A 156 -10.44 5.26 -32.38
N LEU A 157 -11.66 4.96 -31.95
CA LEU A 157 -12.84 4.95 -32.82
C LEU A 157 -13.11 6.31 -33.52
N PRO A 158 -12.98 7.47 -32.87
CA PRO A 158 -13.17 8.76 -33.54
C PRO A 158 -12.14 9.01 -34.66
N LEU A 159 -10.88 8.61 -34.44
CA LEU A 159 -9.82 8.74 -35.43
C LEU A 159 -10.05 7.80 -36.62
N CYS A 160 -10.46 6.55 -36.34
CA CYS A 160 -10.82 5.58 -37.38
C CYS A 160 -12.03 6.05 -38.20
N LEU A 161 -13.03 6.67 -37.56
CA LEU A 161 -14.20 7.22 -38.24
C LEU A 161 -13.82 8.40 -39.13
N SER A 162 -13.00 9.33 -38.63
CA SER A 162 -12.46 10.44 -39.42
C SER A 162 -11.65 9.94 -40.61
N LEU A 163 -10.78 8.94 -40.40
CA LEU A 163 -9.99 8.34 -41.46
C LEU A 163 -10.87 7.59 -42.48
N PHE A 164 -11.90 6.88 -42.04
CA PHE A 164 -12.85 6.18 -42.90
C PHE A 164 -13.60 7.14 -43.82
N VAL A 165 -14.04 8.30 -43.31
CA VAL A 165 -14.72 9.32 -44.11
C VAL A 165 -13.80 9.87 -45.20
N VAL A 166 -12.52 10.09 -44.89
CA VAL A 166 -11.51 10.54 -45.85
C VAL A 166 -11.22 9.46 -46.90
N LEU A 167 -11.02 8.20 -46.48
CA LEU A 167 -10.71 7.08 -47.37
C LEU A 167 -11.90 6.67 -48.27
N ARG A 168 -13.13 6.78 -47.78
CA ARG A 168 -14.33 6.52 -48.59
C ARG A 168 -14.41 7.43 -49.81
N ASN A 169 -13.90 8.65 -49.70
CA ASN A 169 -13.92 9.66 -50.75
C ASN A 169 -12.54 9.86 -51.39
N TRP A 170 -11.65 8.87 -51.33
CA TRP A 170 -10.26 9.02 -51.77
C TRP A 170 -10.10 9.39 -53.26
N ARG A 171 -11.10 9.10 -54.10
CA ARG A 171 -11.11 9.45 -55.53
C ARG A 171 -11.34 10.94 -55.77
N ASP A 172 -11.99 11.64 -54.85
CA ASP A 172 -12.24 13.07 -54.93
C ASP A 172 -12.34 13.66 -53.51
N LEU A 173 -11.17 13.93 -52.93
CA LEU A 173 -11.03 14.44 -51.55
C LEU A 173 -11.65 15.83 -51.37
N LEU A 174 -11.86 16.58 -52.46
CA LEU A 174 -12.45 17.92 -52.45
C LEU A 174 -13.99 17.90 -52.58
N ALA A 175 -14.58 16.76 -52.95
CA ALA A 175 -16.03 16.60 -53.05
C ALA A 175 -16.75 16.42 -51.69
N LEU A 176 -16.00 16.36 -50.58
CA LEU A 176 -16.56 16.29 -49.25
C LEU A 176 -17.27 17.61 -48.88
N PRO A 177 -18.52 17.56 -48.37
CA PRO A 177 -19.16 18.74 -47.81
C PRO A 177 -18.26 19.35 -46.72
N ALA A 178 -17.97 20.64 -46.82
CA ALA A 178 -17.01 21.31 -45.93
C ALA A 178 -17.29 21.08 -44.44
N TRP A 179 -18.57 21.00 -44.05
CA TRP A 179 -18.98 20.73 -42.67
C TRP A 179 -18.51 19.36 -42.15
N LEU A 180 -18.45 18.33 -43.00
CA LEU A 180 -18.03 16.99 -42.61
C LEU A 180 -16.51 16.93 -42.38
N SER A 181 -15.73 17.64 -43.22
CA SER A 181 -14.29 17.80 -43.03
C SER A 181 -13.96 18.58 -41.76
N ILE A 182 -14.75 19.63 -41.46
CA ILE A 182 -14.64 20.39 -40.21
C ILE A 182 -14.96 19.50 -39.00
N LEU A 183 -16.01 18.68 -39.08
CA LEU A 183 -16.39 17.76 -38.00
C LEU A 183 -15.33 16.68 -37.76
N ALA A 184 -14.76 16.11 -38.82
CA ALA A 184 -13.70 15.11 -38.73
C ALA A 184 -12.41 15.68 -38.11
N LEU A 185 -12.03 16.91 -38.49
CA LEU A 185 -10.90 17.63 -37.90
C LEU A 185 -11.17 17.96 -36.43
N PHE A 186 -12.37 18.44 -36.11
CA PHE A 186 -12.78 18.74 -34.74
C PHE A 186 -12.73 17.49 -33.84
N ALA A 187 -13.23 16.35 -34.31
CA ALA A 187 -13.15 15.08 -33.61
C ALA A 187 -11.70 14.61 -33.40
N ALA A 188 -10.83 14.80 -34.39
CA ALA A 188 -9.40 14.47 -34.26
C ALA A 188 -8.68 15.36 -33.23
N ILE A 189 -8.98 16.67 -33.20
CA ILE A 189 -8.43 17.61 -32.22
C ILE A 189 -8.90 17.24 -30.81
N LEU A 190 -10.20 16.96 -30.63
CA LEU A 190 -10.74 16.55 -29.34
C LEU A 190 -10.14 15.24 -28.84
N TRP A 191 -9.96 14.27 -29.73
CA TRP A 191 -9.27 13.03 -29.42
C TRP A 191 -7.81 13.27 -29.01
N MET A 192 -7.09 14.15 -29.70
CA MET A 192 -5.72 14.52 -29.36
C MET A 192 -5.64 15.22 -27.99
N ILE A 193 -6.55 16.15 -27.69
CA ILE A 193 -6.66 16.80 -26.37
C ILE A 193 -6.93 15.75 -25.29
N SER A 194 -7.84 14.82 -25.57
CA SER A 194 -8.18 13.70 -24.68
C SER A 194 -6.97 12.81 -24.38
N TRP A 195 -6.21 12.45 -25.42
CA TRP A 195 -5.02 11.62 -25.33
C TRP A 195 -3.91 12.32 -24.53
N LEU A 196 -3.65 13.59 -24.83
CA LEU A 196 -2.68 14.41 -24.10
C LEU A 196 -3.09 14.53 -22.61
N GLY A 197 -4.38 14.78 -22.36
CA GLY A 197 -4.94 14.84 -21.01
C GLY A 197 -4.82 13.51 -20.25
N ALA A 198 -5.02 12.37 -20.92
CA ALA A 198 -4.80 11.05 -20.33
C ALA A 198 -3.33 10.84 -19.94
N HIS A 199 -2.38 11.26 -20.78
CA HIS A 199 -0.96 11.16 -20.48
C HIS A 199 -0.57 12.02 -19.26
N PHE A 200 -1.05 13.27 -19.20
CA PHE A 200 -0.86 14.12 -18.02
C PHE A 200 -1.51 13.55 -16.75
N ARG A 201 -2.71 12.93 -16.86
CA ARG A 201 -3.36 12.25 -15.74
C ARG A 201 -2.51 11.10 -15.20
N LEU A 202 -1.99 10.24 -16.09
CA LEU A 202 -1.11 9.13 -15.71
C LEU A 202 0.15 9.62 -15.00
N ARG A 203 0.77 10.69 -15.51
CA ARG A 203 1.94 11.32 -14.88
C ARG A 203 1.64 11.88 -13.49
N LEU A 204 0.54 12.61 -13.32
CA LEU A 204 0.14 13.13 -12.01
C LEU A 204 -0.17 12.00 -11.01
N HIS A 205 -0.82 10.93 -11.48
CA HIS A 205 -1.06 9.75 -10.65
C HIS A 205 0.24 9.05 -10.22
N LEU A 206 1.25 9.03 -11.09
CA LEU A 206 2.58 8.51 -10.75
C LEU A 206 3.24 9.36 -9.64
N TYR A 207 3.13 10.70 -9.72
CA TYR A 207 3.65 11.56 -8.66
C TYR A 207 2.90 11.34 -7.35
N GLU A 208 1.57 11.27 -7.40
CA GLU A 208 0.74 11.01 -6.24
C GLU A 208 1.09 9.68 -5.59
N SER A 209 1.20 8.60 -6.37
CA SER A 209 1.48 7.25 -5.85
C SER A 209 2.86 7.17 -5.21
N VAL A 210 3.88 7.77 -5.82
CA VAL A 210 5.25 7.77 -5.29
C VAL A 210 5.39 8.67 -4.04
N LEU A 211 4.72 9.83 -4.01
CA LEU A 211 4.67 10.70 -2.83
C LEU A 211 3.88 10.07 -1.68
N ALA A 212 2.74 9.43 -1.97
CA ALA A 212 1.93 8.71 -0.99
C ALA A 212 2.67 7.49 -0.43
N ALA A 213 3.36 6.74 -1.29
CA ALA A 213 4.22 5.64 -0.86
C ALA A 213 5.39 6.12 0.00
N ALA A 214 6.02 7.25 -0.35
CA ALA A 214 7.03 7.86 0.50
C ALA A 214 6.43 8.25 1.87
N LEU A 215 5.31 8.97 1.90
CA LEU A 215 4.65 9.40 3.15
C LEU A 215 4.21 8.26 4.06
N ALA A 216 3.71 7.16 3.48
CA ALA A 216 3.40 5.95 4.24
C ALA A 216 4.64 5.41 4.98
N ASN A 217 5.83 5.65 4.43
CA ASN A 217 7.12 5.24 4.98
C ASN A 217 7.85 6.35 5.78
N VAL A 218 7.38 7.60 5.76
CA VAL A 218 7.99 8.74 6.50
C VAL A 218 7.84 8.61 8.03
N GLY A 219 6.99 7.70 8.51
CA GLY A 219 6.98 7.25 9.92
C GLY A 219 7.74 5.95 10.17
N ALA A 220 7.95 5.14 9.13
CA ALA A 220 8.68 3.87 9.20
C ALA A 220 10.21 4.06 9.13
N ALA A 221 10.70 5.28 8.86
CA ALA A 221 12.12 5.63 8.91
C ALA A 221 12.59 6.11 10.29
N LYS A 222 11.68 6.21 11.28
CA LYS A 222 12.00 6.55 12.67
C LYS A 222 11.55 5.50 13.69
N ALA A 223 10.73 4.55 13.28
CA ALA A 223 10.74 3.22 13.87
C ALA A 223 11.80 2.45 13.10
N ASP A 224 12.80 1.92 13.79
CA ASP A 224 13.70 0.94 13.20
C ASP A 224 12.81 -0.27 12.88
N VAL A 225 12.17 -0.30 11.70
CA VAL A 225 11.55 -1.54 11.22
C VAL A 225 12.76 -2.44 10.99
N PRO A 226 12.96 -3.48 11.80
CA PRO A 226 14.13 -4.31 11.64
C PRO A 226 14.10 -4.81 10.21
N THR A 227 15.20 -4.53 9.50
CA THR A 227 15.55 -5.08 8.18
C THR A 227 14.82 -6.38 8.02
N GLU A 228 13.90 -6.46 7.04
CA GLU A 228 13.08 -7.61 6.70
C GLU A 228 13.90 -8.87 6.92
N THR A 229 13.79 -9.42 8.12
CA THR A 229 14.56 -10.59 8.49
C THR A 229 13.80 -11.64 7.75
N ALA A 230 14.33 -12.02 6.58
CA ALA A 230 13.72 -13.02 5.73
C ALA A 230 13.19 -14.11 6.65
N LEU A 231 11.87 -14.32 6.63
CA LEU A 231 11.21 -15.26 7.52
C LEU A 231 12.07 -16.53 7.56
N PRO A 232 12.38 -17.05 8.76
CA PRO A 232 13.28 -18.19 8.88
C PRO A 232 12.86 -19.27 7.91
N THR A 233 13.85 -19.90 7.26
CA THR A 233 13.60 -20.89 6.22
C THR A 233 12.64 -21.94 6.78
N SER A 234 11.50 -22.12 6.11
CA SER A 234 10.54 -23.14 6.51
C SER A 234 11.26 -24.50 6.56
N PRO A 235 10.92 -25.38 7.51
CA PRO A 235 11.49 -26.72 7.54
C PRO A 235 11.36 -27.40 6.17
N ALA A 236 12.35 -28.23 5.82
CA ALA A 236 12.39 -28.90 4.53
C ALA A 236 11.05 -29.63 4.26
N GLY A 237 10.41 -29.31 3.13
CA GLY A 237 9.11 -29.87 2.71
C GLY A 237 7.89 -28.95 2.84
N TYR A 238 7.99 -27.80 3.53
CA TYR A 238 6.83 -26.90 3.76
C TYR A 238 6.78 -25.66 2.85
N THR A 239 7.64 -25.55 1.85
CA THR A 239 7.75 -24.33 1.01
C THR A 239 6.77 -24.26 -0.16
N ALA A 240 6.25 -25.40 -0.64
CA ALA A 240 5.49 -25.48 -1.90
C ALA A 240 4.12 -24.76 -1.88
N HIS A 241 3.59 -24.41 -0.71
CA HIS A 241 2.26 -23.80 -0.55
C HIS A 241 2.29 -22.48 0.23
N ARG A 242 3.43 -21.78 0.19
CA ARG A 242 3.58 -20.48 0.85
C ARG A 242 2.79 -19.41 0.10
N ILE A 243 1.84 -18.77 0.79
CA ILE A 243 1.15 -17.56 0.31
C ILE A 243 2.11 -16.38 0.50
N THR A 244 2.47 -15.71 -0.59
CA THR A 244 3.42 -14.59 -0.60
C THR A 244 2.81 -13.29 -1.12
N SER A 245 1.54 -13.31 -1.52
CA SER A 245 0.84 -12.13 -2.05
C SER A 245 -0.55 -11.99 -1.44
N LEU A 246 -1.06 -10.76 -1.44
CA LEU A 246 -2.42 -10.46 -1.00
C LEU A 246 -3.45 -11.16 -1.91
N ASP A 247 -3.27 -11.11 -3.22
CA ASP A 247 -4.18 -11.74 -4.19
C ASP A 247 -4.33 -13.25 -3.96
N SER A 248 -3.23 -13.95 -3.65
CA SER A 248 -3.28 -15.39 -3.36
C SER A 248 -3.96 -15.69 -2.03
N LEU A 249 -3.88 -14.77 -1.06
CA LEU A 249 -4.63 -14.83 0.19
C LEU A 249 -6.12 -14.59 -0.06
N GLU A 250 -6.48 -13.55 -0.79
CA GLU A 250 -7.88 -13.20 -1.10
C GLU A 250 -8.55 -14.23 -2.02
N ALA A 251 -7.80 -14.89 -2.91
CA ALA A 251 -8.33 -16.01 -3.69
C ALA A 251 -8.73 -17.22 -2.81
N LEU A 252 -8.06 -17.40 -1.66
CA LEU A 252 -8.36 -18.47 -0.71
C LEU A 252 -9.56 -18.14 0.18
N TYR A 253 -9.78 -16.85 0.48
CA TYR A 253 -10.79 -16.40 1.43
C TYR A 253 -11.89 -15.58 0.74
N GLY A 254 -13.15 -15.96 0.94
CA GLY A 254 -14.28 -15.15 0.45
C GLY A 254 -14.40 -13.79 1.14
N GLN A 255 -15.29 -12.94 0.61
CA GLN A 255 -15.56 -11.62 1.19
C GLN A 255 -16.22 -11.73 2.58
N PRO A 256 -15.88 -10.83 3.52
CA PRO A 256 -16.48 -10.84 4.86
C PRO A 256 -17.98 -10.55 4.77
N VAL A 257 -18.78 -11.33 5.51
CA VAL A 257 -20.22 -11.09 5.63
C VAL A 257 -20.50 -9.80 6.39
N GLU A 258 -21.58 -9.10 6.04
CA GLU A 258 -21.91 -7.78 6.60
C GLU A 258 -21.94 -7.75 8.14
N ARG A 259 -22.50 -8.77 8.78
CA ARG A 259 -22.52 -8.90 10.25
C ARG A 259 -21.11 -8.90 10.86
N ALA A 260 -20.12 -9.45 10.16
CA ALA A 260 -18.74 -9.49 10.62
C ALA A 260 -18.04 -8.13 10.53
N LEU A 261 -18.51 -7.24 9.65
CA LEU A 261 -18.05 -5.85 9.55
C LEU A 261 -18.74 -4.96 10.58
N ARG A 262 -20.07 -5.06 10.71
CA ARG A 262 -20.87 -4.24 11.64
C ARG A 262 -20.53 -4.41 13.12
N LYS A 263 -19.91 -5.53 13.51
CA LYS A 263 -19.48 -5.77 14.90
C LYS A 263 -18.26 -4.94 15.32
N GLN A 264 -17.59 -4.30 14.36
CA GLN A 264 -16.55 -3.33 14.62
C GLN A 264 -17.20 -1.96 14.79
N ILE A 265 -17.01 -1.37 15.97
CA ILE A 265 -17.43 0.00 16.28
C ILE A 265 -16.22 0.77 16.82
N ASP A 266 -16.32 2.08 16.95
CA ASP A 266 -15.21 2.97 17.31
C ASP A 266 -15.28 3.47 18.76
N GLN A 267 -16.24 2.98 19.55
CA GLN A 267 -16.46 3.34 20.95
C GLN A 267 -17.19 2.21 21.70
N LEU A 268 -17.12 2.18 23.02
CA LEU A 268 -17.85 1.23 23.87
C LEU A 268 -19.32 1.65 24.00
N ASN A 269 -20.23 0.78 23.54
CA ASN A 269 -21.65 0.86 23.89
C ASN A 269 -21.89 0.31 25.32
N ALA A 270 -23.12 0.39 25.80
CA ALA A 270 -23.48 -0.09 27.14
C ALA A 270 -23.12 -1.57 27.38
N ASP A 271 -23.35 -2.44 26.38
CA ASP A 271 -23.05 -3.87 26.47
C ASP A 271 -21.54 -4.13 26.61
N TYR A 272 -20.72 -3.40 25.86
CA TYR A 272 -19.27 -3.56 25.87
C TYR A 272 -18.65 -2.98 27.14
N GLN A 273 -19.23 -1.90 27.69
CA GLN A 273 -18.85 -1.40 29.01
C GLN A 273 -19.14 -2.45 30.09
N ALA A 274 -20.32 -3.08 30.06
CA ALA A 274 -20.65 -4.17 30.99
C ALA A 274 -19.65 -5.34 30.88
N PHE A 275 -19.23 -5.69 29.65
CA PHE A 275 -18.20 -6.71 29.44
C PHE A 275 -16.85 -6.31 30.04
N VAL A 276 -16.37 -5.09 29.83
CA VAL A 276 -15.13 -4.58 30.43
C VAL A 276 -15.21 -4.63 31.96
N HIS A 277 -16.31 -4.16 32.54
CA HIS A 277 -16.52 -4.19 33.99
C HIS A 277 -16.54 -5.60 34.58
N ALA A 278 -17.07 -6.58 33.86
CA ALA A 278 -17.12 -7.97 34.30
C ALA A 278 -15.79 -8.72 34.11
N SER A 279 -14.81 -8.15 33.40
CA SER A 279 -13.56 -8.82 33.04
C SER A 279 -12.50 -8.77 34.14
N PRO A 280 -12.10 -9.90 34.73
CA PRO A 280 -10.97 -9.97 35.66
C PRO A 280 -9.61 -10.14 34.96
N PHE A 281 -9.60 -10.30 33.63
CA PHE A 281 -8.40 -10.61 32.88
C PHE A 281 -8.40 -9.92 31.51
N VAL A 282 -7.25 -9.34 31.15
CA VAL A 282 -7.01 -8.76 29.83
C VAL A 282 -5.61 -9.11 29.35
N VAL A 283 -5.47 -9.47 28.08
CA VAL A 283 -4.18 -9.59 27.42
C VAL A 283 -3.87 -8.27 26.74
N LEU A 284 -2.71 -7.68 27.03
CA LEU A 284 -2.24 -6.46 26.40
C LEU A 284 -1.13 -6.80 25.40
N ALA A 285 -1.37 -6.49 24.13
CA ALA A 285 -0.37 -6.56 23.07
C ALA A 285 0.14 -5.16 22.73
N SER A 286 1.47 -5.02 22.62
CA SER A 286 2.16 -3.79 22.24
C SER A 286 3.29 -4.10 21.24
N ALA A 287 3.72 -3.09 20.49
CA ALA A 287 4.83 -3.21 19.54
C ALA A 287 5.95 -2.24 19.95
N GLY A 288 7.20 -2.67 19.80
CA GLY A 288 8.39 -1.84 19.97
C GLY A 288 9.49 -2.28 19.02
N ASP A 289 10.65 -1.64 19.10
CA ASP A 289 11.77 -1.92 18.18
C ASP A 289 12.29 -3.37 18.31
N GLU A 290 12.16 -3.98 19.49
CA GLU A 290 12.52 -5.39 19.75
C GLU A 290 11.44 -6.40 19.30
N GLY A 291 10.33 -5.91 18.74
CA GLY A 291 9.24 -6.74 18.21
C GLY A 291 7.93 -6.60 18.98
N LEU A 292 7.18 -7.69 19.07
CA LEU A 292 5.85 -7.71 19.69
C LEU A 292 5.94 -8.23 21.13
N ASP A 293 5.29 -7.51 22.05
CA ASP A 293 5.02 -7.98 23.41
C ASP A 293 3.54 -8.33 23.55
N CYS A 294 3.25 -9.37 24.33
CA CYS A 294 1.90 -9.81 24.63
C CYS A 294 1.87 -10.33 26.07
N SER A 295 1.36 -9.51 26.97
CA SER A 295 1.45 -9.75 28.40
C SER A 295 0.06 -9.86 29.06
N PRO A 296 -0.15 -10.84 29.95
CA PRO A 296 -1.39 -10.97 30.70
C PRO A 296 -1.45 -9.93 31.82
N ARG A 297 -2.65 -9.37 32.03
CA ARG A 297 -2.99 -8.48 33.14
C ARG A 297 -4.25 -9.02 33.82
N GLY A 298 -4.27 -9.07 35.14
CA GLY A 298 -5.41 -9.59 35.87
C GLY A 298 -5.52 -8.99 37.26
N ASP A 299 -6.77 -8.86 37.70
CA ASP A 299 -7.17 -8.31 39.01
C ASP A 299 -8.67 -8.60 39.23
N ALA A 300 -9.27 -8.07 40.28
CA ALA A 300 -10.72 -8.13 40.48
C ALA A 300 -11.49 -7.51 39.28
N PRO A 301 -12.67 -8.05 38.91
CA PRO A 301 -13.50 -7.46 37.86
C PRO A 301 -13.69 -5.95 38.05
N GLY A 302 -13.52 -5.20 36.97
CA GLY A 302 -13.63 -3.73 36.97
C GLY A 302 -12.31 -2.99 37.22
N PHE A 303 -11.19 -3.70 37.34
CA PHE A 303 -9.86 -3.07 37.46
C PHE A 303 -9.45 -2.28 36.22
N VAL A 304 -10.02 -2.58 35.04
CA VAL A 304 -9.98 -1.67 33.90
C VAL A 304 -11.19 -0.75 34.01
N GLN A 305 -10.93 0.52 34.28
CA GLN A 305 -12.01 1.51 34.41
C GLN A 305 -12.34 2.13 33.06
N VAL A 306 -13.64 2.23 32.77
CA VAL A 306 -14.15 3.04 31.67
C VAL A 306 -14.16 4.49 32.14
N LEU A 307 -13.34 5.35 31.53
CA LEU A 307 -13.32 6.78 31.82
C LEU A 307 -14.43 7.50 31.05
N ASP A 308 -14.60 7.11 29.78
CA ASP A 308 -15.71 7.52 28.91
C ASP A 308 -15.89 6.47 27.79
N ALA A 309 -16.82 6.70 26.85
CA ALA A 309 -17.12 5.76 25.77
C ALA A 309 -15.91 5.42 24.86
N ARG A 310 -14.87 6.25 24.84
CA ARG A 310 -13.66 6.10 24.01
C ARG A 310 -12.37 6.03 24.83
N THR A 311 -12.45 5.97 26.15
CA THR A 311 -11.26 6.01 27.00
C THR A 311 -11.34 4.98 28.11
N LEU A 312 -10.31 4.12 28.20
CA LEU A 312 -10.10 3.17 29.29
C LEU A 312 -8.89 3.57 30.13
N ALA A 313 -8.86 3.13 31.38
CA ALA A 313 -7.72 3.25 32.26
C ALA A 313 -7.39 1.89 32.89
N LEU A 314 -6.14 1.45 32.71
CA LEU A 314 -5.61 0.18 33.18
C LEU A 314 -4.43 0.46 34.15
N PRO A 315 -4.52 0.04 35.42
CA PRO A 315 -3.42 0.24 36.37
C PRO A 315 -2.24 -0.69 36.08
N ASP A 316 -1.02 -0.17 36.22
CA ASP A 316 0.21 -0.97 36.22
C ASP A 316 0.44 -1.55 37.62
N ARG A 317 0.11 -2.85 37.76
CA ARG A 317 0.30 -3.61 39.00
C ARG A 317 1.76 -4.05 39.17
N PRO A 318 2.24 -4.25 40.42
CA PRO A 318 3.61 -4.70 40.64
C PRO A 318 3.95 -5.99 39.88
N GLY A 319 5.17 -6.04 39.37
CA GLY A 319 5.67 -7.17 38.61
C GLY A 319 7.19 -7.27 38.69
N ASN A 320 7.81 -7.84 37.66
CA ASN A 320 9.26 -8.09 37.61
C ASN A 320 10.11 -6.86 37.21
N ASN A 321 9.50 -5.67 37.10
CA ASN A 321 10.13 -4.42 36.65
C ASN A 321 10.78 -4.47 35.25
N ARG A 322 10.50 -5.47 34.42
CA ARG A 322 10.98 -5.46 33.02
C ARG A 322 10.39 -4.31 32.20
N VAL A 323 9.16 -3.91 32.53
CA VAL A 323 8.43 -2.77 31.95
C VAL A 323 8.39 -2.79 30.41
N ASP A 324 8.44 -3.98 29.80
CA ASP A 324 8.52 -4.16 28.34
C ASP A 324 7.35 -3.45 27.63
N THR A 325 6.12 -3.70 28.05
CA THR A 325 4.93 -2.99 27.55
C THR A 325 5.06 -1.46 27.65
N LEU A 326 5.50 -0.94 28.80
CA LEU A 326 5.58 0.52 29.00
C LEU A 326 6.66 1.15 28.11
N ARG A 327 7.80 0.47 27.93
CA ARG A 327 8.85 0.89 27.00
C ARG A 327 8.34 0.91 25.57
N ASN A 328 7.63 -0.14 25.15
CA ASN A 328 6.99 -0.20 23.85
C ASN A 328 6.05 0.98 23.63
N LEU A 329 5.18 1.29 24.60
CA LEU A 329 4.22 2.40 24.50
C LEU A 329 4.87 3.79 24.39
N LEU A 330 6.08 3.98 24.93
CA LEU A 330 6.83 5.23 24.75
C LEU A 330 7.42 5.37 23.34
N GLN A 331 7.65 4.26 22.63
CA GLN A 331 8.18 4.23 21.27
C GLN A 331 7.04 4.22 20.24
N ASP A 332 6.06 3.34 20.42
CA ASP A 332 4.86 3.19 19.61
C ASP A 332 3.62 3.13 20.52
N PRO A 333 2.77 4.16 20.51
CA PRO A 333 1.63 4.23 21.42
C PRO A 333 0.52 3.21 21.06
N ARG A 334 0.62 2.47 19.96
CA ARG A 334 -0.41 1.51 19.54
C ARG A 334 -0.45 0.30 20.47
N LEU A 335 -1.65 -0.10 20.87
CA LEU A 335 -1.87 -1.34 21.61
C LEU A 335 -3.17 -2.03 21.22
N SER A 336 -3.28 -3.29 21.66
CA SER A 336 -4.52 -4.07 21.62
C SER A 336 -4.76 -4.72 22.98
N LEU A 337 -5.98 -4.60 23.48
CA LEU A 337 -6.48 -5.30 24.66
C LEU A 337 -7.43 -6.41 24.22
N LEU A 338 -7.29 -7.61 24.78
CA LEU A 338 -8.24 -8.71 24.64
C LEU A 338 -8.78 -9.11 26.01
N PHE A 339 -10.05 -8.82 26.26
CA PHE A 339 -10.75 -9.11 27.51
C PHE A 339 -11.30 -10.53 27.52
N LEU A 340 -11.10 -11.24 28.64
CA LEU A 340 -11.64 -12.56 28.89
C LEU A 340 -12.36 -12.61 30.23
N ILE A 341 -13.48 -13.33 30.27
CA ILE A 341 -14.24 -13.61 31.49
C ILE A 341 -14.29 -15.13 31.65
N PRO A 342 -13.74 -15.71 32.74
CA PRO A 342 -13.81 -17.14 33.00
C PRO A 342 -15.26 -17.65 32.93
N GLY A 343 -15.49 -18.72 32.16
CA GLY A 343 -16.82 -19.31 31.95
C GLY A 343 -17.65 -18.66 30.83
N ILE A 344 -17.25 -17.49 30.32
CA ILE A 344 -17.89 -16.85 29.16
C ILE A 344 -17.08 -17.16 27.90
N GLY A 345 -17.77 -17.57 26.82
CA GLY A 345 -17.12 -18.01 25.60
C GLY A 345 -16.61 -16.86 24.73
N GLU A 346 -17.34 -15.76 24.71
CA GLU A 346 -17.07 -14.57 23.91
C GLU A 346 -15.90 -13.76 24.46
N THR A 347 -15.27 -12.97 23.59
CA THR A 347 -14.20 -12.04 23.97
C THR A 347 -14.45 -10.66 23.38
N LEU A 348 -13.93 -9.63 24.05
CA LEU A 348 -13.97 -8.25 23.59
C LEU A 348 -12.55 -7.80 23.29
N ARG A 349 -12.28 -7.32 22.08
CA ARG A 349 -11.00 -6.73 21.71
C ARG A 349 -11.13 -5.22 21.56
N VAL A 350 -10.20 -4.48 22.14
CA VAL A 350 -10.09 -3.03 22.01
C VAL A 350 -8.73 -2.70 21.42
N ASN A 351 -8.72 -2.05 20.26
CA ASN A 351 -7.53 -1.49 19.64
C ASN A 351 -7.53 0.02 19.86
N GLY A 352 -6.36 0.58 20.09
CA GLY A 352 -6.24 2.01 20.31
C GLY A 352 -4.81 2.47 20.47
N ARG A 353 -4.70 3.70 20.96
CA ARG A 353 -3.43 4.33 21.36
C ARG A 353 -3.43 4.56 22.85
N ALA A 354 -2.27 4.48 23.47
CA ALA A 354 -2.17 4.69 24.90
C ALA A 354 -1.10 5.68 25.29
N GLU A 355 -1.31 6.28 26.44
CA GLU A 355 -0.36 7.10 27.16
C GLU A 355 -0.18 6.57 28.58
N ILE A 356 0.99 6.84 29.16
CA ILE A 356 1.31 6.46 30.54
C ILE A 356 1.09 7.68 31.41
N ARG A 357 0.24 7.52 32.43
CA ARG A 357 -0.17 8.58 33.34
C ARG A 357 0.27 8.28 34.76
N VAL A 358 0.68 9.33 35.46
CA VAL A 358 1.10 9.29 36.88
C VAL A 358 0.38 10.35 37.70
N ASP A 359 -0.78 10.83 37.21
CA ASP A 359 -1.59 11.83 37.90
C ASP A 359 -2.08 11.29 39.25
N PRO A 360 -1.83 11.96 40.38
CA PRO A 360 -2.18 11.43 41.71
C PRO A 360 -3.67 11.07 41.86
N GLU A 361 -4.55 11.87 41.28
CA GLU A 361 -6.00 11.62 41.29
C GLU A 361 -6.37 10.34 40.54
N LEU A 362 -5.72 10.07 39.42
CA LEU A 362 -5.96 8.86 38.63
C LEU A 362 -5.38 7.63 39.32
N LEU A 363 -4.17 7.72 39.89
CA LEU A 363 -3.56 6.63 40.66
C LEU A 363 -4.43 6.25 41.87
N ALA A 364 -4.98 7.24 42.59
CA ALA A 364 -5.85 7.03 43.74
C ALA A 364 -7.10 6.21 43.41
N ARG A 365 -7.63 6.29 42.18
CA ARG A 365 -8.79 5.50 41.73
C ARG A 365 -8.52 3.99 41.68
N PHE A 366 -7.25 3.58 41.71
CA PHE A 366 -6.81 2.18 41.62
C PHE A 366 -6.08 1.69 42.87
N ALA A 367 -6.19 2.44 43.98
CA ALA A 367 -5.59 2.08 45.26
C ALA A 367 -6.10 0.73 45.76
N VAL A 368 -5.20 -0.10 46.30
CA VAL A 368 -5.54 -1.34 47.02
C VAL A 368 -4.97 -1.22 48.42
N GLY A 369 -5.85 -1.00 49.39
CA GLY A 369 -5.43 -0.58 50.74
C GLY A 369 -4.70 0.77 50.66
N GLU A 370 -3.46 0.82 51.16
CA GLU A 370 -2.60 2.01 51.12
C GLU A 370 -1.67 2.04 49.88
N ARG A 371 -1.73 1.04 49.00
CA ARG A 371 -0.82 0.90 47.85
C ARG A 371 -1.44 1.49 46.58
N LEU A 372 -0.70 2.41 45.94
CA LEU A 372 -1.04 2.97 44.64
C LEU A 372 -0.29 2.23 43.52
N PRO A 373 -0.87 2.08 42.32
CA PRO A 373 -0.09 1.66 41.16
C PRO A 373 0.96 2.73 40.84
N ARG A 374 2.07 2.31 40.21
CA ARG A 374 3.14 3.24 39.82
C ARG A 374 2.75 4.14 38.65
N SER A 375 1.91 3.61 37.76
CA SER A 375 1.38 4.33 36.62
C SER A 375 0.03 3.73 36.20
N VAL A 376 -0.70 4.46 35.37
CA VAL A 376 -1.93 4.00 34.73
C VAL A 376 -1.76 4.17 33.22
N ILE A 377 -2.05 3.12 32.48
CA ILE A 377 -2.13 3.16 31.02
C ILE A 377 -3.52 3.67 30.66
N VAL A 378 -3.59 4.87 30.09
CA VAL A 378 -4.82 5.44 29.54
C VAL A 378 -4.89 5.07 28.07
N VAL A 379 -5.98 4.42 27.66
CA VAL A 379 -6.18 3.90 26.31
C VAL A 379 -7.29 4.67 25.61
N HIS A 380 -6.94 5.36 24.53
CA HIS A 380 -7.85 5.99 23.60
C HIS A 380 -8.26 4.99 22.51
N ILE A 381 -9.55 4.66 22.49
CA ILE A 381 -10.14 3.63 21.65
C ILE A 381 -10.24 4.12 20.20
N GLU A 382 -9.69 3.32 19.28
CA GLU A 382 -9.85 3.51 17.83
C GLU A 382 -10.84 2.48 17.25
N ALA A 383 -10.86 1.26 17.79
CA ALA A 383 -11.78 0.22 17.36
C ALA A 383 -12.07 -0.80 18.47
N VAL A 384 -13.32 -1.25 18.55
CA VAL A 384 -13.80 -2.30 19.44
C VAL A 384 -14.40 -3.42 18.62
N TYR A 385 -14.05 -4.66 18.94
CA TYR A 385 -14.50 -5.86 18.25
C TYR A 385 -15.10 -6.84 19.24
N PHE A 386 -16.34 -7.23 18.99
CA PHE A 386 -16.92 -8.38 19.65
C PHE A 386 -16.55 -9.67 18.89
N HIS A 387 -15.95 -10.63 19.60
CA HIS A 387 -15.51 -11.90 19.05
C HIS A 387 -16.39 -13.05 19.56
N CYS A 388 -16.80 -13.91 18.63
CA CYS A 388 -17.62 -15.08 18.95
C CYS A 388 -16.85 -16.15 19.72
N ALA A 389 -17.58 -16.99 20.47
CA ALA A 389 -17.04 -18.01 21.35
C ALA A 389 -16.29 -19.20 20.69
N ARG A 390 -16.15 -19.23 19.36
CA ARG A 390 -15.66 -20.42 18.64
C ARG A 390 -14.29 -20.91 19.09
N ALA A 391 -13.36 -20.00 19.38
CA ALA A 391 -12.01 -20.38 19.83
C ALA A 391 -12.04 -21.05 21.21
N ILE A 392 -12.75 -20.43 22.16
CA ILE A 392 -12.90 -20.90 23.55
C ILE A 392 -13.68 -22.22 23.62
N VAL A 393 -14.77 -22.34 22.86
CA VAL A 393 -15.57 -23.57 22.80
C VAL A 393 -14.78 -24.73 22.18
N ARG A 394 -14.03 -24.47 21.10
CA ARG A 394 -13.24 -25.52 20.43
C ARG A 394 -12.11 -26.03 21.32
N SER A 395 -11.44 -25.14 22.07
CA SER A 395 -10.37 -25.53 22.99
C SER A 395 -10.87 -26.10 24.30
N GLN A 396 -12.17 -25.96 24.61
CA GLN A 396 -12.75 -26.31 25.90
C GLN A 396 -12.03 -25.59 27.05
N LEU A 397 -11.62 -24.34 26.83
CA LEU A 397 -10.72 -23.61 27.74
C LEU A 397 -11.25 -23.52 29.17
N TRP A 398 -12.56 -23.43 29.32
CA TRP A 398 -13.24 -23.27 30.61
C TRP A 398 -13.85 -24.57 31.16
N ASP A 399 -13.64 -25.71 30.50
CA ASP A 399 -14.17 -26.99 30.98
C ASP A 399 -13.29 -27.52 32.13
N PRO A 400 -13.81 -27.58 33.38
CA PRO A 400 -13.04 -28.06 34.51
C PRO A 400 -12.58 -29.52 34.34
N ALA A 401 -13.29 -30.33 33.55
CA ALA A 401 -12.91 -31.71 33.27
C ALA A 401 -11.67 -31.81 32.36
N ARG A 402 -11.26 -30.72 31.72
CA ARG A 402 -10.07 -30.63 30.85
C ARG A 402 -8.87 -29.98 31.53
N HIS A 403 -9.01 -29.49 32.76
CA HIS A 403 -7.89 -28.89 33.49
C HIS A 403 -6.80 -29.94 33.75
N LEU A 404 -5.58 -29.62 33.31
CA LEU A 404 -4.42 -30.50 33.53
C LEU A 404 -4.02 -30.47 35.02
N PRO A 405 -3.74 -31.64 35.62
CA PRO A 405 -3.14 -31.67 36.95
C PRO A 405 -1.72 -31.07 36.91
N ARG A 406 -1.31 -30.42 38.01
CA ARG A 406 -0.08 -29.61 38.05
C ARG A 406 1.18 -30.42 37.73
N ASP A 407 1.22 -31.68 38.10
CA ASP A 407 2.35 -32.60 37.90
C ASP A 407 2.62 -32.95 36.42
N ARG A 408 1.72 -32.62 35.49
CA ARG A 408 1.89 -32.84 34.05
C ARG A 408 2.80 -31.82 33.37
N LEU A 409 3.20 -30.77 34.07
CA LEU A 409 4.11 -29.74 33.58
C LEU A 409 5.30 -29.58 34.54
N PRO A 410 6.50 -29.21 34.07
CA PRO A 410 7.60 -28.84 34.95
C PRO A 410 7.18 -27.75 35.95
N SER A 411 7.71 -27.78 37.16
CA SER A 411 7.47 -26.73 38.16
C SER A 411 8.04 -25.38 37.69
N PRO A 412 7.58 -24.22 38.20
CA PRO A 412 8.19 -22.93 37.86
C PRO A 412 9.69 -22.90 38.20
N GLY A 413 10.08 -23.44 39.36
CA GLY A 413 11.47 -23.59 39.76
C GLY A 413 12.28 -24.44 38.78
N THR A 414 11.72 -25.57 38.33
CA THR A 414 12.35 -26.43 37.31
C THR A 414 12.55 -25.69 35.99
N MET A 415 11.53 -24.95 35.54
CA MET A 415 11.63 -24.13 34.32
C MET A 415 12.72 -23.06 34.45
N HIS A 416 12.85 -22.43 35.62
CA HIS A 416 13.93 -21.48 35.90
C HIS A 416 15.32 -22.15 35.94
N ALA A 417 15.43 -23.33 36.54
CA ALA A 417 16.69 -24.07 36.59
C ALA A 417 17.22 -24.46 35.20
N HIS A 418 16.33 -24.80 34.26
CA HIS A 418 16.71 -25.06 32.87
C HIS A 418 17.23 -23.82 32.14
N LEU A 419 16.82 -22.61 32.53
CA LEU A 419 17.30 -21.35 31.96
C LEU A 419 18.61 -20.88 32.58
N ALA A 420 18.92 -21.35 33.79
CA ALA A 420 20.05 -20.92 34.60
C ALA A 420 21.19 -21.97 34.63
N ASP A 421 21.23 -22.89 33.66
CA ASP A 421 22.22 -23.97 33.56
C ASP A 421 22.43 -24.75 34.88
N GLY A 422 21.34 -24.94 35.65
CA GLY A 422 21.37 -25.65 36.93
C GLY A 422 21.87 -24.86 38.15
N ALA A 423 22.24 -23.58 38.00
CA ALA A 423 22.71 -22.72 39.09
C ALA A 423 21.58 -22.14 39.98
N PHE A 424 20.34 -22.61 39.81
CA PHE A 424 19.15 -22.08 40.46
C PHE A 424 18.51 -23.12 41.38
N ASP A 425 18.24 -22.74 42.63
CA ASP A 425 17.55 -23.60 43.60
C ASP A 425 16.05 -23.68 43.27
N ALA A 426 15.70 -24.64 42.41
CA ALA A 426 14.33 -24.88 41.97
C ALA A 426 13.38 -25.20 43.15
N ASP A 427 13.85 -26.04 44.08
CA ASP A 427 13.02 -26.52 45.17
C ASP A 427 12.72 -25.41 46.18
N ALA A 428 13.71 -24.56 46.51
CA ALA A 428 13.47 -23.38 47.34
C ALA A 428 12.48 -22.42 46.68
N TYR A 429 12.66 -22.15 45.39
CA TYR A 429 11.77 -21.27 44.64
C TYR A 429 10.32 -21.75 44.68
N ASP A 430 10.09 -23.04 44.44
CA ASP A 430 8.73 -23.61 44.41
C ASP A 430 8.07 -23.63 45.79
N ARG A 431 8.85 -23.87 46.87
CA ARG A 431 8.35 -23.79 48.25
C ARG A 431 7.91 -22.37 48.62
N GLU A 432 8.66 -21.36 48.19
CA GLU A 432 8.44 -19.96 48.56
C GLU A 432 7.41 -19.26 47.67
N LEU A 433 7.23 -19.73 46.43
CA LEU A 433 6.39 -19.08 45.42
C LEU A 433 4.96 -18.76 45.90
N PRO A 434 4.20 -19.67 46.54
CA PRO A 434 2.83 -19.35 46.95
C PRO A 434 2.75 -18.18 47.94
N GLN A 435 3.68 -18.13 48.89
CA GLN A 435 3.72 -17.06 49.89
C GLN A 435 4.19 -15.75 49.25
N ARG A 436 5.26 -15.80 48.44
CA ARG A 436 5.77 -14.64 47.72
C ARG A 436 4.71 -14.02 46.81
N THR A 437 3.92 -14.83 46.09
CA THR A 437 2.83 -14.35 45.24
C THR A 437 1.77 -13.62 46.05
N ARG A 438 1.42 -14.10 47.27
CA ARG A 438 0.45 -13.40 48.13
C ARG A 438 1.00 -12.07 48.63
N ASP A 439 2.26 -12.04 49.03
CA ASP A 439 2.89 -10.86 49.65
C ASP A 439 3.18 -9.75 48.62
N SER A 440 3.46 -10.12 47.36
CA SER A 440 3.85 -9.21 46.28
C SER A 440 2.76 -8.94 45.23
N LEU A 441 1.50 -9.31 45.49
CA LEU A 441 0.43 -9.21 44.49
C LEU A 441 0.03 -7.75 44.16
N TYR A 442 0.09 -6.86 45.16
CA TYR A 442 -0.38 -5.47 45.10
C TYR A 442 0.62 -4.45 45.62
#